data_AF-A0A372IIX7-F1
#
_entry.id   AF-A0A372IIX7-F1
#
_cell.length_a   1.000
_cell.length_b   1.000
_cell.length_c   1.000
_cell.angle_alpha   90.00
_cell.angle_beta   90.00
_cell.angle_gamma   90.00
#
_symmetry.space_group_name_H-M   'P 1'
#
loop_
_entity.id
_entity.type
_entity.pdbx_description
1 polymer ?
#
loop_
_entity_poly.entity_id
_entity_poly.type
_entity_poly.pdbx_seq_one_letter_code
_entity_poly.pdbx_strand_id
1 'polypeptide(L)'
;MPKPVRLCAALLTAALYPLSLSAFSLAIFSFFVLPLAPPLSAQVLPSFPSTEVHADHTITFRYRDPGAKAVLCSIENVAKPLPMEKDAEGVWTVTSAPLPAGIYRYHFEINGISFLDPANPVISNSLMRPANMVTVPGDGPELWDATDVPHGRIDHHYYTTSVVEGLTNNQSDYYVYTPPRYDPAKAYPVLYLLHGWTDSSYGWIYNGRANFILDNLLAEGKIRPMIVVMPLGYGDLGFIHSKIDVWRDAPSIDHNTELYTKALLTEVMPRVEAEYNISKDRNDHAIAGLSMGGLEAVTIGLAHSDYFASVIGLSAAVQKLDFAKQFADLDPKTADLRLLWIACGTEDGLIGPNRRLVAFLKEKKMPVTQIEIPGLHTWLVWRDNLIHFAPLLFQTSEKP
;
A
#
# COMPACT_ATOMS: atom_id res chain seq x y z
N MET A 1 9.64 52.76 2.54
CA MET A 1 8.23 52.96 2.95
C MET A 1 7.49 51.64 2.81
N PRO A 2 7.16 51.02 3.95
CA PRO A 2 5.80 50.56 4.19
C PRO A 2 5.27 51.06 5.54
N LYS A 3 3.95 51.26 5.62
CA LYS A 3 3.19 51.80 6.76
C LYS A 3 2.96 50.72 7.84
N PRO A 4 2.98 51.07 9.14
CA PRO A 4 2.53 50.18 10.21
C PRO A 4 1.03 50.34 10.50
N VAL A 5 0.40 49.22 10.86
CA VAL A 5 -1.00 49.10 11.28
C VAL A 5 -1.18 49.63 12.70
N ARG A 6 -2.28 50.38 12.91
CA ARG A 6 -2.67 51.04 14.16
C ARG A 6 -3.24 50.05 15.19
N LEU A 7 -2.78 50.19 16.43
CA LEU A 7 -3.44 49.72 17.65
C LEU A 7 -4.61 50.67 17.97
N CYS A 8 -5.84 50.16 18.09
CA CYS A 8 -6.97 50.93 18.62
C CYS A 8 -7.23 50.55 20.08
N ALA A 9 -7.35 51.58 20.91
CA ALA A 9 -7.69 51.51 22.32
C ALA A 9 -9.07 52.13 22.58
N ALA A 10 -9.67 51.69 23.69
CA ALA A 10 -10.77 52.32 24.45
C ALA A 10 -12.18 52.20 23.82
N LEU A 11 -13.29 52.10 24.55
CA LEU A 11 -13.66 52.52 25.91
C LEU A 11 -14.70 51.55 26.50
N LEU A 12 -14.77 51.43 27.82
CA LEU A 12 -16.02 51.07 28.50
C LEU A 12 -16.24 52.02 29.68
N THR A 13 -17.27 52.86 29.51
CA THR A 13 -17.77 53.86 30.43
C THR A 13 -18.50 53.21 31.61
N ALA A 14 -18.17 53.67 32.82
CA ALA A 14 -18.89 53.33 34.05
C ALA A 14 -20.24 54.06 34.13
N ALA A 15 -21.29 53.34 34.51
CA ALA A 15 -22.54 53.92 35.00
C ALA A 15 -22.90 53.24 36.34
N LEU A 16 -22.98 54.04 37.39
CA LEU A 16 -23.39 53.69 38.75
C LEU A 16 -24.91 53.85 38.89
N TYR A 17 -25.59 52.87 39.51
CA TYR A 17 -26.89 53.01 40.20
C TYR A 17 -27.07 51.83 41.20
N PRO A 18 -27.92 51.94 42.25
CA PRO A 18 -27.49 51.80 43.64
C PRO A 18 -27.89 50.48 44.31
N LEU A 19 -27.24 50.22 45.45
CA LEU A 19 -27.39 49.07 46.34
C LEU A 19 -28.85 48.82 46.76
N SER A 20 -29.28 47.57 46.67
CA SER A 20 -30.26 46.98 47.59
C SER A 20 -29.56 45.95 48.48
N LEU A 21 -29.65 46.16 49.79
CA LEU A 21 -29.23 45.20 50.82
C LEU A 21 -30.06 43.93 50.68
N SER A 22 -29.40 42.78 50.54
CA SER A 22 -30.02 41.46 50.73
C SER A 22 -29.09 40.61 51.58
N ALA A 23 -29.70 39.93 52.54
CA ALA A 23 -29.10 39.31 53.71
C ALA A 23 -27.99 38.30 53.38
N PHE A 24 -26.91 38.36 54.17
CA PHE A 24 -25.92 37.29 54.30
C PHE A 24 -26.58 36.07 54.97
N SER A 25 -26.81 35.01 54.21
CA SER A 25 -26.95 33.65 54.76
C SER A 25 -25.61 32.95 54.61
N LEU A 26 -24.91 32.73 55.72
CA LEU A 26 -23.71 31.91 55.80
C LEU A 26 -24.12 30.44 55.59
N ALA A 27 -24.07 29.95 54.34
CA ALA A 27 -24.22 28.53 54.07
C ALA A 27 -22.91 27.83 54.46
N ILE A 28 -22.92 27.13 55.60
CA ILE A 28 -21.87 26.18 55.96
C ILE A 28 -21.96 25.00 54.98
N PHE A 29 -21.07 24.99 53.97
CA PHE A 29 -20.87 23.81 53.13
C PHE A 29 -20.11 22.76 53.95
N SER A 30 -20.84 21.83 54.56
CA SER A 30 -20.24 20.58 55.03
C SER A 30 -19.72 19.80 53.82
N PHE A 31 -18.39 19.75 53.65
CA PHE A 31 -17.76 18.83 52.73
C PHE A 31 -18.03 17.39 53.22
N PHE A 32 -19.00 16.73 52.62
CA PHE A 32 -19.05 15.27 52.67
C PHE A 32 -17.85 14.73 51.89
N VAL A 33 -16.83 14.28 52.61
CA VAL A 33 -15.80 13.41 52.02
C VAL A 33 -16.49 12.08 51.73
N LEU A 34 -16.96 11.90 50.50
CA LEU A 34 -17.33 10.59 49.98
C LEU A 34 -16.07 9.69 50.11
N PRO A 35 -16.19 8.47 50.65
CA PRO A 35 -15.06 7.55 50.63
C PRO A 35 -14.71 7.30 49.16
N LEU A 36 -13.50 7.68 48.76
CA LEU A 36 -12.92 7.23 47.50
C LEU A 36 -13.02 5.70 47.51
N ALA A 37 -13.82 5.16 46.57
CA ALA A 37 -13.75 3.73 46.29
C ALA A 37 -12.26 3.39 46.09
N PRO A 38 -11.77 2.27 46.63
CA PRO A 38 -10.40 1.85 46.34
C PRO A 38 -10.25 1.86 44.81
N PRO A 39 -9.11 2.32 44.27
CA PRO A 39 -8.89 2.21 42.83
C PRO A 39 -9.19 0.76 42.47
N LEU A 40 -10.06 0.53 41.49
CA LEU A 40 -10.19 -0.80 40.91
C LEU A 40 -8.76 -1.21 40.63
N SER A 41 -8.27 -2.23 41.35
CA SER A 41 -7.05 -2.90 40.95
C SER A 41 -7.38 -3.41 39.56
N ALA A 42 -6.96 -2.70 38.52
CA ALA A 42 -6.96 -3.22 37.18
C ALA A 42 -6.17 -4.52 37.32
N GLN A 43 -6.85 -5.66 37.31
CA GLN A 43 -6.17 -6.94 37.24
C GLN A 43 -5.27 -6.79 36.02
N VAL A 44 -3.96 -6.80 36.25
CA VAL A 44 -2.99 -6.91 35.18
C VAL A 44 -3.32 -8.25 34.53
N LEU A 45 -4.05 -8.18 33.42
CA LEU A 45 -4.41 -9.36 32.68
C LEU A 45 -3.09 -10.03 32.27
N PRO A 46 -2.98 -11.37 32.37
CA PRO A 46 -1.80 -12.06 31.88
C PRO A 46 -1.52 -11.61 30.44
N SER A 47 -0.34 -11.06 30.17
CA SER A 47 0.06 -10.79 28.79
C SER A 47 0.45 -12.11 28.16
N PHE A 48 -0.40 -12.64 27.29
CA PHE A 48 -0.02 -13.73 26.41
C PHE A 48 0.51 -13.15 25.09
N PRO A 49 1.48 -13.80 24.43
CA PRO A 49 1.82 -13.45 23.06
C PRO A 49 0.61 -13.76 22.18
N SER A 50 0.07 -12.70 21.57
CA SER A 50 -1.11 -12.79 20.71
C SER A 50 -0.83 -13.53 19.41
N THR A 51 0.42 -13.43 18.93
CA THR A 51 0.96 -14.22 17.83
C THR A 51 2.23 -14.91 18.28
N GLU A 52 2.35 -16.19 17.94
CA GLU A 52 3.52 -17.01 18.23
C GLU A 52 3.83 -17.86 17.01
N VAL A 53 4.99 -17.64 16.40
CA VAL A 53 5.47 -18.37 15.23
C VAL A 53 6.36 -19.51 15.71
N HIS A 54 6.03 -20.73 15.31
CA HIS A 54 6.71 -21.95 15.75
C HIS A 54 7.79 -22.39 14.76
N ALA A 55 8.69 -23.26 15.22
CA ALA A 55 9.79 -23.80 14.42
C ALA A 55 9.34 -24.66 13.23
N ASP A 56 8.11 -25.20 13.26
CA ASP A 56 7.50 -25.93 12.15
C ASP A 56 6.69 -25.02 11.20
N HIS A 57 6.85 -23.70 11.35
CA HIS A 57 6.20 -22.64 10.58
C HIS A 57 4.67 -22.57 10.75
N THR A 58 4.13 -23.21 11.79
CA THR A 58 2.76 -22.92 12.23
C THR A 58 2.74 -21.60 13.01
N ILE A 59 1.58 -20.93 13.03
CA ILE A 59 1.37 -19.72 13.83
C ILE A 59 0.19 -19.94 14.76
N THR A 60 0.41 -19.74 16.06
CA THR A 60 -0.69 -19.67 17.04
C THR A 60 -1.14 -18.22 17.18
N PHE A 61 -2.44 -18.00 17.00
CA PHE A 61 -3.12 -16.73 17.22
C PHE A 61 -3.99 -16.81 18.46
N ARG A 62 -3.99 -15.76 19.28
CA ARG A 62 -4.76 -15.67 20.52
C ARG A 62 -5.51 -14.33 20.59
N TYR A 63 -6.78 -14.34 20.95
CA TYR A 63 -7.59 -13.14 21.06
C TYR A 63 -8.50 -13.20 22.28
N ARG A 64 -8.47 -12.20 23.16
CA ARG A 64 -9.31 -12.22 24.37
C ARG A 64 -10.61 -11.47 24.16
N ASP A 65 -11.70 -12.22 24.10
CA ASP A 65 -13.06 -11.69 24.14
C ASP A 65 -14.00 -12.68 24.86
N PRO A 66 -14.19 -12.50 26.19
CA PRO A 66 -15.10 -13.33 26.97
C PRO A 66 -16.57 -13.18 26.55
N GLY A 67 -16.95 -12.12 25.83
CA GLY A 67 -18.32 -11.89 25.37
C GLY A 67 -18.62 -12.47 23.98
N ALA A 68 -17.60 -12.68 23.15
CA ALA A 68 -17.76 -13.29 21.85
C ALA A 68 -18.36 -14.70 21.95
N LYS A 69 -19.16 -15.05 20.93
CA LYS A 69 -19.76 -16.39 20.74
C LYS A 69 -19.02 -17.24 19.73
N ALA A 70 -18.35 -16.59 18.77
CA ALA A 70 -17.51 -17.21 17.77
C ALA A 70 -16.48 -16.17 17.34
N VAL A 71 -15.24 -16.61 17.15
CA VAL A 71 -14.15 -15.81 16.59
C VAL A 71 -13.50 -16.63 15.49
N LEU A 72 -13.25 -16.00 14.35
CA LEU A 72 -12.43 -16.58 13.28
C LEU A 72 -11.11 -15.81 13.18
N CYS A 73 -10.04 -16.48 12.76
CA CYS A 73 -8.79 -15.86 12.38
C CYS A 73 -8.65 -15.92 10.86
N SER A 74 -8.63 -14.76 10.21
CA SER A 74 -8.42 -14.64 8.77
C SER A 74 -6.94 -14.38 8.52
N ILE A 75 -6.29 -15.21 7.72
CA ILE A 75 -4.86 -15.13 7.41
C ILE A 75 -4.73 -14.94 5.90
N GLU A 76 -3.91 -13.99 5.48
CA GLU A 76 -3.62 -13.73 4.08
C GLU A 76 -3.12 -15.00 3.38
N ASN A 77 -3.58 -15.21 2.15
CA ASN A 77 -3.26 -16.39 1.35
C ASN A 77 -3.81 -17.73 1.89
N VAL A 78 -4.59 -17.72 2.99
CA VAL A 78 -5.39 -18.86 3.46
C VAL A 78 -6.83 -18.68 3.01
N ALA A 79 -7.35 -19.64 2.23
CA ALA A 79 -8.61 -19.47 1.50
C ALA A 79 -9.86 -19.28 2.39
N LYS A 80 -9.83 -19.76 3.64
CA LYS A 80 -10.95 -19.63 4.58
C LYS A 80 -10.44 -19.19 5.94
N PRO A 81 -11.15 -18.28 6.63
CA PRO A 81 -10.86 -17.98 8.03
C PRO A 81 -10.94 -19.25 8.90
N LEU A 82 -10.03 -19.35 9.87
CA LEU A 82 -9.92 -20.48 10.77
C LEU A 82 -10.80 -20.26 12.00
N PRO A 83 -11.67 -21.20 12.39
CA PRO A 83 -12.42 -21.08 13.65
C PRO A 83 -11.48 -21.17 14.84
N MET A 84 -11.71 -20.32 15.85
CA MET A 84 -10.94 -20.33 17.10
C MET A 84 -11.70 -21.03 18.22
N GLU A 85 -10.96 -21.62 19.16
CA GLU A 85 -11.51 -22.28 20.35
C GLU A 85 -11.34 -21.39 21.58
N LYS A 86 -12.39 -21.28 22.40
CA LYS A 86 -12.41 -20.43 23.60
C LYS A 86 -12.11 -21.24 24.85
N ASP A 87 -11.19 -20.76 25.68
CA ASP A 87 -10.92 -21.32 27.01
C ASP A 87 -11.82 -20.73 28.12
N ALA A 88 -11.59 -21.16 29.37
CA ALA A 88 -12.36 -20.74 30.54
C ALA A 88 -12.12 -19.26 30.91
N GLU A 89 -10.97 -18.72 30.52
CA GLU A 89 -10.52 -17.34 30.76
C GLU A 89 -11.01 -16.36 29.69
N GLY A 90 -11.66 -16.89 28.64
CA GLY A 90 -12.24 -16.14 27.53
C GLY A 90 -11.23 -15.79 26.44
N VAL A 91 -10.12 -16.52 26.34
CA VAL A 91 -9.13 -16.41 25.27
C VAL A 91 -9.50 -17.39 24.16
N TRP A 92 -9.61 -16.86 22.95
CA TRP A 92 -9.81 -17.59 21.71
C TRP A 92 -8.45 -17.95 21.13
N THR A 93 -8.23 -19.21 20.78
CA THR A 93 -6.95 -19.70 20.23
C THR A 93 -7.17 -20.50 18.96
N VAL A 94 -6.28 -20.32 17.98
CA VAL A 94 -6.16 -21.23 16.83
C VAL A 94 -4.71 -21.33 16.41
N THR A 95 -4.30 -22.48 15.89
CA THR A 95 -2.99 -22.67 15.26
C THR A 95 -3.19 -22.99 13.79
N SER A 96 -2.48 -22.28 12.92
CA SER A 96 -2.53 -22.51 11.47
C SER A 96 -1.89 -23.85 11.10
N ALA A 97 -2.14 -24.33 9.87
CA ALA A 97 -1.22 -25.25 9.23
C ALA A 97 0.15 -24.56 9.01
N PRO A 98 1.25 -25.31 8.77
CA PRO A 98 2.53 -24.72 8.40
C PRO A 98 2.38 -23.79 7.19
N LEU A 99 2.93 -22.58 7.31
CA LEU A 99 2.93 -21.57 6.25
C LEU A 99 4.35 -21.44 5.67
N PRO A 100 4.50 -21.19 4.36
CA PRO A 100 5.82 -20.84 3.80
C PRO A 100 6.44 -19.60 4.47
N ALA A 101 7.74 -19.41 4.26
CA ALA A 101 8.40 -18.17 4.64
C ALA A 101 7.68 -16.98 3.97
N GLY A 102 7.38 -15.95 4.75
CA GLY A 102 6.60 -14.85 4.24
C GLY A 102 6.08 -13.91 5.32
N ILE A 103 5.59 -12.77 4.85
CA ILE A 103 4.90 -11.79 5.71
C ILE A 103 3.41 -11.90 5.41
N TYR A 104 2.62 -12.18 6.43
CA TYR A 104 1.19 -12.45 6.31
C TYR A 104 0.41 -11.34 7.01
N ARG A 105 -0.57 -10.76 6.31
CA ARG A 105 -1.62 -9.99 6.98
C ARG A 105 -2.61 -10.94 7.67
N TYR A 106 -3.16 -10.53 8.80
CA TYR A 106 -4.25 -11.24 9.46
C TYR A 106 -5.16 -10.28 10.22
N HIS A 107 -6.38 -10.74 10.49
CA HIS A 107 -7.34 -10.07 11.38
C HIS A 107 -8.25 -11.11 12.04
N PHE A 108 -8.92 -10.71 13.12
CA PHE A 108 -9.96 -11.50 13.75
C PHE A 108 -11.33 -11.13 13.20
N GLU A 109 -12.23 -12.10 13.05
CA GLU A 109 -13.60 -11.86 12.60
C GLU A 109 -14.60 -12.27 13.67
N ILE A 110 -15.47 -11.33 14.04
CA ILE A 110 -16.47 -11.51 15.09
C ILE A 110 -17.80 -11.03 14.52
N ASN A 111 -18.78 -11.93 14.38
CA ASN A 111 -20.07 -11.65 13.74
C ASN A 111 -19.93 -11.05 12.32
N GLY A 112 -18.91 -11.46 11.56
CA GLY A 112 -18.64 -10.96 10.21
C GLY A 112 -17.99 -9.58 10.14
N ILE A 113 -17.56 -9.02 11.28
CA ILE A 113 -16.83 -7.76 11.36
C ILE A 113 -15.36 -8.07 11.62
N SER A 114 -14.46 -7.43 10.87
CA SER A 114 -13.01 -7.52 11.05
C SER A 114 -12.54 -6.66 12.21
N PHE A 115 -11.68 -7.23 13.06
CA PHE A 115 -11.02 -6.59 14.18
C PHE A 115 -9.51 -6.80 14.07
N LEU A 116 -8.77 -5.72 14.29
CA LEU A 116 -7.33 -5.82 14.52
C LEU A 116 -7.06 -6.55 15.83
N ASP A 117 -5.96 -7.27 15.85
CA ASP A 117 -5.29 -7.73 17.05
C ASP A 117 -4.74 -6.52 17.83
N PRO A 118 -5.32 -6.19 19.00
CA PRO A 118 -4.87 -5.05 19.80
C PRO A 118 -3.51 -5.30 20.47
N ALA A 119 -3.03 -6.54 20.51
CA ALA A 119 -1.76 -6.93 21.13
C ALA A 119 -0.60 -7.03 20.12
N ASN A 120 -0.87 -6.93 18.81
CA ASN A 120 0.16 -6.83 17.78
C ASN A 120 0.21 -5.40 17.21
N PRO A 121 1.27 -4.61 17.49
CA PRO A 121 1.36 -3.24 17.00
C PRO A 121 1.71 -3.13 15.50
N VAL A 122 2.12 -4.23 14.86
CA VAL A 122 2.50 -4.22 13.44
C VAL A 122 1.23 -4.31 12.60
N ILE A 123 0.84 -3.18 12.00
CA ILE A 123 -0.36 -3.04 11.17
C ILE A 123 0.05 -2.68 9.75
N SER A 124 -0.61 -3.27 8.76
CA SER A 124 -0.41 -3.01 7.34
C SER A 124 -0.75 -1.56 6.97
N ASN A 125 -0.03 -1.05 5.97
CA ASN A 125 -0.29 0.28 5.42
C ASN A 125 -1.39 0.19 4.36
N SER A 126 -2.62 0.03 4.81
CA SER A 126 -3.83 0.08 3.98
C SER A 126 -4.73 1.22 4.46
N LEU A 127 -5.14 2.08 3.53
CA LEU A 127 -6.03 3.21 3.74
C LEU A 127 -7.47 2.79 4.07
N MET A 128 -7.90 1.59 3.69
CA MET A 128 -9.28 1.12 3.91
C MET A 128 -9.36 -0.22 4.66
N ARG A 129 -8.37 -1.10 4.53
CA ARG A 129 -8.39 -2.46 5.08
C ARG A 129 -7.15 -2.74 5.91
N PRO A 130 -6.93 -2.01 7.01
CA PRO A 130 -5.82 -2.31 7.91
C PRO A 130 -5.97 -3.74 8.45
N ALA A 131 -4.84 -4.42 8.55
CA ALA A 131 -4.73 -5.76 9.10
C ALA A 131 -3.41 -5.85 9.87
N ASN A 132 -3.32 -6.68 10.91
CA ASN A 132 -2.04 -6.91 11.57
C ASN A 132 -1.13 -7.73 10.68
N MET A 133 0.17 -7.67 10.90
CA MET A 133 1.16 -8.44 10.14
C MET A 133 1.97 -9.34 11.05
N VAL A 134 2.27 -10.54 10.56
CA VAL A 134 3.14 -11.52 11.20
C VAL A 134 4.11 -12.10 10.16
N THR A 135 5.36 -12.35 10.56
CA THR A 135 6.38 -12.88 9.65
C THR A 135 6.71 -14.32 10.04
N VAL A 136 6.61 -15.23 9.08
CA VAL A 136 7.17 -16.58 9.16
C VAL A 136 8.57 -16.52 8.55
N PRO A 137 9.63 -16.79 9.32
CA PRO A 137 10.99 -16.75 8.80
C PRO A 137 11.25 -17.92 7.84
N GLY A 138 12.21 -17.74 6.93
CA GLY A 138 12.78 -18.83 6.16
C GLY A 138 13.94 -19.51 6.87
N ASP A 139 14.60 -20.45 6.18
CA ASP A 139 15.81 -21.14 6.67
C ASP A 139 17.05 -20.22 6.72
N GLY A 140 16.94 -19.02 6.14
CA GLY A 140 17.96 -17.97 6.13
C GLY A 140 17.34 -16.60 5.86
N PRO A 141 18.17 -15.55 5.70
CA PRO A 141 17.67 -14.22 5.35
C PRO A 141 16.94 -14.23 4.01
N GLU A 142 15.73 -13.68 4.02
CA GLU A 142 14.91 -13.52 2.82
C GLU A 142 15.20 -12.18 2.15
N LEU A 143 14.91 -12.06 0.85
CA LEU A 143 15.18 -10.80 0.12
C LEU A 143 14.39 -9.60 0.66
N TRP A 144 13.30 -9.81 1.39
CA TRP A 144 12.52 -8.74 2.03
C TRP A 144 13.00 -8.36 3.44
N ASP A 145 14.05 -9.01 3.93
CA ASP A 145 14.63 -8.75 5.25
C ASP A 145 15.64 -7.60 5.21
N ALA A 146 15.72 -6.88 6.32
CA ALA A 146 16.76 -5.88 6.56
C ALA A 146 18.07 -6.61 6.92
N THR A 147 18.86 -6.96 5.90
CA THR A 147 20.17 -7.62 6.06
C THR A 147 21.31 -6.60 6.16
N ASP A 148 22.52 -7.05 6.52
CA ASP A 148 23.72 -6.20 6.59
C ASP A 148 24.31 -5.94 5.19
N VAL A 149 23.58 -5.15 4.39
CA VAL A 149 23.97 -4.71 3.04
C VAL A 149 23.88 -3.18 2.93
N PRO A 150 24.54 -2.55 1.95
CA PRO A 150 24.33 -1.13 1.69
C PRO A 150 22.85 -0.85 1.40
N HIS A 151 22.26 0.11 2.12
CA HIS A 151 20.86 0.47 1.96
C HIS A 151 20.65 1.70 1.10
N GLY A 152 19.62 1.65 0.25
CA GLY A 152 19.14 2.80 -0.49
C GLY A 152 18.44 3.83 0.41
N ARG A 153 18.15 5.00 -0.16
CA ARG A 153 17.42 6.08 0.54
C ARG A 153 15.98 6.13 0.05
N ILE A 154 15.04 6.29 0.98
CA ILE A 154 13.64 6.58 0.71
C ILE A 154 13.37 8.06 0.99
N ASP A 155 13.01 8.80 -0.05
CA ASP A 155 12.57 10.19 0.03
C ASP A 155 11.04 10.25 -0.10
N HIS A 156 10.39 11.05 0.74
CA HIS A 156 8.94 11.30 0.67
C HIS A 156 8.68 12.71 0.17
N HIS A 157 7.92 12.82 -0.91
CA HIS A 157 7.63 14.08 -1.58
C HIS A 157 6.15 14.40 -1.52
N TYR A 158 5.86 15.68 -1.31
CA TYR A 158 4.51 16.23 -1.36
C TYR A 158 4.41 17.26 -2.47
N TYR A 159 3.27 17.31 -3.14
CA TYR A 159 3.01 18.31 -4.17
C TYR A 159 1.54 18.69 -4.24
N THR A 160 1.29 19.91 -4.67
CA THR A 160 -0.06 20.35 -5.01
C THR A 160 -0.41 19.87 -6.42
N THR A 161 -1.49 19.09 -6.54
CA THR A 161 -2.05 18.64 -7.82
C THR A 161 -3.11 19.61 -8.33
N SER A 162 -3.21 19.70 -9.66
CA SER A 162 -4.28 20.35 -10.40
C SER A 162 -5.20 19.36 -11.12
N VAL A 163 -4.87 18.07 -11.04
CA VAL A 163 -5.52 16.99 -11.78
C VAL A 163 -6.30 16.06 -10.85
N VAL A 164 -5.70 15.63 -9.74
CA VAL A 164 -6.30 14.64 -8.85
C VAL A 164 -7.44 15.26 -8.04
N GLU A 165 -8.56 14.54 -7.98
CA GLU A 165 -9.78 14.96 -7.30
C GLU A 165 -9.89 14.35 -5.88
N GLY A 166 -10.63 15.02 -4.99
CA GLY A 166 -10.98 14.49 -3.68
C GLY A 166 -9.88 14.56 -2.60
N LEU A 167 -8.71 15.13 -2.90
CA LEU A 167 -7.63 15.33 -1.93
C LEU A 167 -7.85 16.55 -1.04
N THR A 168 -7.42 16.45 0.23
CA THR A 168 -7.40 17.60 1.14
C THR A 168 -6.35 18.60 0.65
N ASN A 169 -6.76 19.86 0.45
CA ASN A 169 -5.91 20.95 -0.06
C ASN A 169 -5.19 20.62 -1.39
N ASN A 170 -5.75 19.70 -2.17
CA ASN A 170 -5.12 19.16 -3.38
C ASN A 170 -3.67 18.69 -3.14
N GLN A 171 -3.35 18.21 -1.94
CA GLN A 171 -2.02 17.67 -1.63
C GLN A 171 -1.98 16.19 -1.95
N SER A 172 -1.10 15.79 -2.86
CA SER A 172 -0.77 14.41 -3.15
C SER A 172 0.69 14.14 -2.81
N ASP A 173 1.10 12.88 -2.85
CA ASP A 173 2.42 12.44 -2.45
C ASP A 173 2.97 11.29 -3.29
N TYR A 174 4.27 11.13 -3.25
CA TYR A 174 4.98 9.98 -3.81
C TYR A 174 6.26 9.72 -3.04
N TYR A 175 6.70 8.46 -3.02
CA TYR A 175 7.99 8.06 -2.48
C TYR A 175 8.98 7.79 -3.61
N VAL A 176 10.26 8.06 -3.36
CA VAL A 176 11.35 7.72 -4.27
C VAL A 176 12.40 6.92 -3.52
N TYR A 177 12.67 5.71 -4.00
CA TYR A 177 13.87 4.94 -3.65
C TYR A 177 15.02 5.32 -4.56
N THR A 178 16.18 5.62 -3.97
CA THR A 178 17.45 5.72 -4.68
C THR A 178 18.41 4.63 -4.21
N PRO A 179 19.21 4.05 -5.11
CA PRO A 179 20.06 2.91 -4.77
C PRO A 179 21.19 3.37 -3.81
N PRO A 180 21.83 2.43 -3.09
CA PRO A 180 22.96 2.75 -2.24
C PRO A 180 24.06 3.46 -3.04
N ARG A 181 24.62 4.53 -2.48
CA ARG A 181 25.63 5.39 -3.13
C ARG A 181 25.11 6.08 -4.40
N TYR A 182 23.83 6.44 -4.43
CA TYR A 182 23.26 7.31 -5.46
C TYR A 182 24.11 8.57 -5.66
N ASP A 183 24.40 8.87 -6.92
CA ASP A 183 25.21 10.01 -7.37
C ASP A 183 24.37 10.86 -8.32
N PRO A 184 23.92 12.06 -7.92
CA PRO A 184 23.05 12.90 -8.75
C PRO A 184 23.70 13.33 -10.09
N ALA A 185 25.03 13.20 -10.23
CA ALA A 185 25.71 13.46 -11.50
C ALA A 185 25.53 12.35 -12.55
N LYS A 186 25.06 11.16 -12.16
CA LYS A 186 24.83 10.02 -13.06
C LYS A 186 23.36 9.84 -13.39
N ALA A 187 23.08 9.46 -14.63
CA ALA A 187 21.74 9.09 -15.04
C ALA A 187 21.43 7.64 -14.62
N TYR A 188 20.24 7.41 -14.05
CA TYR A 188 19.78 6.09 -13.62
C TYR A 188 18.51 5.67 -14.38
N PRO A 189 18.32 4.36 -14.62
CA PRO A 189 17.03 3.83 -14.98
C PRO A 189 15.95 4.12 -13.93
N VAL A 190 14.69 4.15 -14.34
CA VAL A 190 13.55 4.42 -13.47
C VAL A 190 12.47 3.37 -13.59
N LEU A 191 11.98 2.90 -12.45
CA LEU A 191 10.80 2.06 -12.31
C LEU A 191 9.69 2.85 -11.60
N TYR A 192 8.55 3.05 -12.25
CA TYR A 192 7.33 3.54 -11.60
C TYR A 192 6.55 2.32 -11.08
N LEU A 193 6.41 2.20 -9.75
CA LEU A 193 5.90 1.02 -9.06
C LEU A 193 4.60 1.34 -8.31
N LEU A 194 3.47 0.90 -8.89
CA LEU A 194 2.13 1.34 -8.52
C LEU A 194 1.45 0.37 -7.55
N HIS A 195 0.84 0.90 -6.50
CA HIS A 195 0.12 0.10 -5.49
C HIS A 195 -1.30 -0.26 -5.94
N GLY A 196 -1.94 -1.15 -5.19
CA GLY A 196 -3.32 -1.56 -5.45
C GLY A 196 -4.35 -0.65 -4.79
N TRP A 197 -5.62 -0.91 -5.10
CA TRP A 197 -6.72 -0.30 -4.37
C TRP A 197 -6.66 -0.71 -2.90
N THR A 198 -7.04 0.20 -2.02
CA THR A 198 -6.92 0.14 -0.56
C THR A 198 -5.54 0.51 0.00
N ASP A 199 -4.49 0.57 -0.80
CA ASP A 199 -3.14 0.94 -0.32
C ASP A 199 -2.82 2.42 -0.61
N SER A 200 -1.64 2.87 -0.18
CA SER A 200 -1.12 4.22 -0.44
C SER A 200 0.25 4.18 -1.12
N SER A 201 0.79 5.36 -1.44
CA SER A 201 2.15 5.59 -1.93
C SER A 201 3.24 4.84 -1.13
N TYR A 202 3.02 4.60 0.16
CA TYR A 202 3.94 3.89 1.06
C TYR A 202 3.80 2.35 1.03
N GLY A 203 2.80 1.81 0.32
CA GLY A 203 2.44 0.39 0.33
C GLY A 203 3.58 -0.53 -0.11
N TRP A 204 4.28 -0.20 -1.19
CA TRP A 204 5.40 -1.01 -1.69
C TRP A 204 6.61 -1.01 -0.75
N ILE A 205 6.83 0.06 0.02
CA ILE A 205 7.90 0.11 1.02
C ILE A 205 7.51 -0.72 2.25
N TYR A 206 6.30 -0.50 2.77
CA TYR A 206 5.89 -1.09 4.04
C TYR A 206 5.41 -2.53 3.91
N ASN A 207 4.38 -2.77 3.10
CA ASN A 207 3.81 -4.11 2.88
C ASN A 207 4.68 -4.90 1.90
N GLY A 208 5.15 -4.24 0.83
CA GLY A 208 5.93 -4.86 -0.23
C GLY A 208 7.41 -5.05 0.10
N ARG A 209 7.97 -4.33 1.08
CA ARG A 209 9.40 -4.40 1.43
C ARG A 209 10.33 -4.16 0.23
N ALA A 210 9.87 -3.36 -0.73
CA ALA A 210 10.55 -3.17 -2.01
C ALA A 210 11.97 -2.64 -1.83
N ASN A 211 12.20 -1.73 -0.88
CA ASN A 211 13.53 -1.21 -0.58
C ASN A 211 14.51 -2.31 -0.16
N PHE A 212 14.09 -3.25 0.68
CA PHE A 212 14.95 -4.36 1.11
C PHE A 212 15.18 -5.37 -0.02
N ILE A 213 14.13 -5.68 -0.79
CA ILE A 213 14.26 -6.54 -1.98
C ILE A 213 15.28 -5.96 -2.95
N LEU A 214 15.20 -4.67 -3.25
CA LEU A 214 16.12 -4.00 -4.15
C LEU A 214 17.55 -3.91 -3.58
N ASP A 215 17.71 -3.58 -2.30
CA ASP A 215 19.01 -3.53 -1.63
C ASP A 215 19.72 -4.90 -1.66
N ASN A 216 19.00 -5.97 -1.31
CA ASN A 216 19.54 -7.32 -1.31
C ASN A 216 19.88 -7.79 -2.73
N LEU A 217 19.01 -7.55 -3.72
CA LEU A 217 19.29 -7.87 -5.11
C LEU A 217 20.48 -7.06 -5.68
N LEU A 218 20.68 -5.81 -5.24
CA LEU A 218 21.84 -5.00 -5.60
C LEU A 218 23.13 -5.54 -4.98
N ALA A 219 23.07 -5.95 -3.71
CA ALA A 219 24.21 -6.54 -3.01
C ALA A 219 24.63 -7.88 -3.64
N GLU A 220 23.66 -8.65 -4.15
CA GLU A 220 23.90 -9.89 -4.92
C GLU A 220 24.34 -9.63 -6.37
N GLY A 221 24.35 -8.37 -6.84
CA GLY A 221 24.71 -8.01 -8.21
C GLY A 221 23.69 -8.47 -9.27
N LYS A 222 22.45 -8.79 -8.85
CA LYS A 222 21.39 -9.30 -9.74
C LYS A 222 20.65 -8.20 -10.49
N ILE A 223 20.62 -6.97 -9.98
CA ILE A 223 19.98 -5.82 -10.63
C ILE A 223 20.96 -4.67 -10.86
N ARG A 224 20.70 -3.86 -11.89
CA ARG A 224 21.37 -2.56 -12.06
C ARG A 224 20.82 -1.56 -11.02
N PRO A 225 21.65 -0.64 -10.50
CA PRO A 225 21.16 0.49 -9.70
C PRO A 225 20.09 1.27 -10.46
N MET A 226 18.93 1.48 -9.83
CA MET A 226 17.77 2.16 -10.44
C MET A 226 17.06 3.04 -9.41
N ILE A 227 16.37 4.06 -9.90
CA ILE A 227 15.42 4.85 -9.12
C ILE A 227 14.06 4.13 -9.15
N VAL A 228 13.35 4.08 -8.03
CA VAL A 228 11.98 3.55 -7.99
C VAL A 228 11.02 4.61 -7.45
N VAL A 229 10.01 4.97 -8.23
CA VAL A 229 9.00 5.98 -7.89
C VAL A 229 7.70 5.29 -7.53
N MET A 230 7.16 5.58 -6.35
CA MET A 230 5.94 4.97 -5.79
C MET A 230 4.92 6.07 -5.47
N PRO A 231 4.12 6.51 -6.46
CA PRO A 231 3.12 7.56 -6.28
C PRO A 231 1.84 7.06 -5.60
N LEU A 232 1.05 8.00 -5.06
CA LEU A 232 -0.34 7.74 -4.70
C LEU A 232 -1.16 7.50 -5.97
N GLY A 233 -1.59 6.25 -6.17
CA GLY A 233 -2.21 5.73 -7.39
C GLY A 233 -3.67 6.11 -7.63
N TYR A 234 -4.12 7.29 -7.20
CA TYR A 234 -5.52 7.69 -7.33
C TYR A 234 -5.68 8.96 -8.15
N GLY A 235 -6.57 8.90 -9.14
CA GLY A 235 -7.01 10.06 -9.92
C GLY A 235 -8.19 10.78 -9.26
N ASP A 236 -9.04 10.02 -8.55
CA ASP A 236 -10.12 10.54 -7.71
C ASP A 236 -10.15 9.76 -6.38
N LEU A 237 -9.94 10.45 -5.25
CA LEU A 237 -10.00 9.84 -3.92
C LEU A 237 -11.41 9.37 -3.53
N GLY A 238 -12.46 9.79 -4.24
CA GLY A 238 -13.79 9.17 -4.15
C GLY A 238 -13.76 7.67 -4.48
N PHE A 239 -12.82 7.22 -5.32
CA PHE A 239 -12.67 5.83 -5.73
C PHE A 239 -12.30 4.90 -4.56
N ILE A 240 -11.51 5.37 -3.59
CA ILE A 240 -11.17 4.57 -2.40
C ILE A 240 -12.26 4.60 -1.33
N HIS A 241 -13.07 5.67 -1.27
CA HIS A 241 -14.20 5.75 -0.34
C HIS A 241 -15.41 4.91 -0.77
N SER A 242 -15.35 4.33 -1.97
CA SER A 242 -16.40 3.49 -2.53
C SER A 242 -16.34 2.05 -1.99
N LYS A 243 -17.47 1.33 -2.06
CA LYS A 243 -17.52 -0.09 -1.71
C LYS A 243 -16.84 -0.94 -2.80
N ILE A 244 -16.60 -2.21 -2.49
CA ILE A 244 -16.04 -3.20 -3.45
C ILE A 244 -16.80 -3.26 -4.79
N ASP A 245 -18.08 -2.90 -4.81
CA ASP A 245 -18.89 -2.82 -6.03
C ASP A 245 -18.42 -1.76 -7.04
N VAL A 246 -17.55 -0.81 -6.66
CA VAL A 246 -16.94 0.16 -7.60
C VAL A 246 -16.23 -0.56 -8.75
N TRP A 247 -15.68 -1.74 -8.50
CA TRP A 247 -15.04 -2.59 -9.51
C TRP A 247 -16.00 -3.21 -10.53
N ARG A 248 -17.31 -2.99 -10.37
CA ARG A 248 -18.35 -3.36 -11.34
C ARG A 248 -18.77 -2.18 -12.21
N ASP A 249 -18.40 -0.95 -11.85
CA ASP A 249 -18.78 0.28 -12.52
C ASP A 249 -17.66 0.80 -13.43
N ALA A 250 -17.73 0.45 -14.72
CA ALA A 250 -16.69 0.81 -15.68
C ALA A 250 -16.45 2.34 -15.79
N PRO A 251 -17.48 3.21 -15.86
CA PRO A 251 -17.27 4.67 -15.85
C PRO A 251 -16.44 5.19 -14.67
N SER A 252 -16.65 4.71 -13.45
CA SER A 252 -15.85 5.14 -12.29
C SER A 252 -14.40 4.66 -12.36
N ILE A 253 -14.18 3.43 -12.85
CA ILE A 253 -12.84 2.88 -13.08
C ILE A 253 -12.10 3.70 -14.14
N ASP A 254 -12.77 4.00 -15.25
CA ASP A 254 -12.24 4.78 -16.36
C ASP A 254 -11.90 6.20 -15.89
N HIS A 255 -12.81 6.89 -15.19
CA HIS A 255 -12.57 8.23 -14.63
C HIS A 255 -11.34 8.28 -13.72
N ASN A 256 -11.23 7.34 -12.77
CA ASN A 256 -10.05 7.28 -11.90
C ASN A 256 -8.77 7.04 -12.70
N THR A 257 -8.79 6.09 -13.64
CA THR A 257 -7.60 5.71 -14.44
C THR A 257 -7.17 6.85 -15.36
N GLU A 258 -8.10 7.56 -15.98
CA GLU A 258 -7.83 8.71 -16.86
C GLU A 258 -7.21 9.89 -16.08
N LEU A 259 -7.79 10.25 -14.94
CA LEU A 259 -7.24 11.29 -14.08
C LEU A 259 -5.86 10.91 -13.54
N TYR A 260 -5.68 9.66 -13.09
CA TYR A 260 -4.39 9.20 -12.60
C TYR A 260 -3.33 9.19 -13.70
N THR A 261 -3.68 8.72 -14.91
CA THR A 261 -2.79 8.76 -16.09
C THR A 261 -2.31 10.18 -16.35
N LYS A 262 -3.23 11.15 -16.35
CA LYS A 262 -2.89 12.56 -16.54
C LYS A 262 -2.01 13.10 -15.41
N ALA A 263 -2.31 12.78 -14.15
CA ALA A 263 -1.52 13.23 -13.00
C ALA A 263 -0.10 12.66 -13.04
N LEU A 264 0.05 11.36 -13.34
CA LEU A 264 1.36 10.71 -13.46
C LEU A 264 2.21 11.39 -14.55
N LEU A 265 1.67 11.53 -15.76
CA LEU A 265 2.40 12.05 -16.92
C LEU A 265 2.71 13.55 -16.81
N THR A 266 1.78 14.35 -16.29
CA THR A 266 1.90 15.82 -16.32
C THR A 266 2.38 16.44 -15.02
N GLU A 267 2.34 15.71 -13.90
CA GLU A 267 2.70 16.26 -12.59
C GLU A 267 3.77 15.44 -11.87
N VAL A 268 3.65 14.11 -11.79
CA VAL A 268 4.62 13.28 -11.04
C VAL A 268 5.92 13.12 -11.84
N MET A 269 5.86 12.56 -13.05
CA MET A 269 7.05 12.28 -13.85
C MET A 269 7.93 13.53 -14.08
N PRO A 270 7.38 14.71 -14.44
CA PRO A 270 8.20 15.91 -14.61
C PRO A 270 8.88 16.40 -13.33
N ARG A 271 8.27 16.17 -12.15
CA ARG A 271 8.88 16.50 -10.86
C ARG A 271 10.03 15.57 -10.53
N VAL A 272 9.83 14.27 -10.72
CA VAL A 272 10.90 13.30 -10.51
C VAL A 272 12.07 13.58 -11.47
N GLU A 273 11.81 13.87 -12.75
CA GLU A 273 12.85 14.20 -13.73
C GLU A 273 13.58 15.52 -13.43
N ALA A 274 12.95 16.45 -12.70
CA ALA A 274 13.59 17.69 -12.26
C ALA A 274 14.48 17.50 -11.02
N GLU A 275 14.17 16.53 -10.17
CA GLU A 275 14.84 16.30 -8.88
C GLU A 275 15.88 15.17 -8.93
N TYR A 276 15.67 14.20 -9.82
CA TYR A 276 16.51 13.02 -9.97
C TYR A 276 17.03 12.90 -11.41
N ASN A 277 18.29 12.48 -11.55
CA ASN A 277 18.91 12.33 -12.85
C ASN A 277 18.49 10.98 -13.46
N ILE A 278 17.37 11.01 -14.18
CA ILE A 278 16.80 9.86 -14.89
C ILE A 278 17.42 9.75 -16.29
N SER A 279 17.74 8.53 -16.72
CA SER A 279 18.19 8.23 -18.08
C SER A 279 17.20 8.75 -19.11
N LYS A 280 17.68 9.25 -20.25
CA LYS A 280 16.81 9.70 -21.36
C LYS A 280 16.48 8.59 -22.35
N ASP A 281 17.09 7.41 -22.19
CA ASP A 281 16.78 6.25 -23.03
C ASP A 281 15.52 5.58 -22.48
N ARG A 282 14.47 5.49 -23.30
CA ARG A 282 13.22 4.78 -22.95
C ARG A 282 13.46 3.32 -22.53
N ASN A 283 14.55 2.69 -23.00
CA ASN A 283 14.93 1.32 -22.60
C ASN A 283 15.27 1.21 -21.10
N ASP A 284 15.59 2.33 -20.47
CA ASP A 284 15.86 2.44 -19.04
C ASP A 284 14.61 2.84 -18.23
N HIS A 285 13.41 2.80 -18.82
CA HIS A 285 12.15 3.19 -18.18
C HIS A 285 11.18 2.01 -18.10
N ALA A 286 10.65 1.79 -16.89
CA ALA A 286 9.70 0.73 -16.59
C ALA A 286 8.50 1.24 -15.80
N ILE A 287 7.35 0.62 -16.01
CA ILE A 287 6.16 0.79 -15.18
C ILE A 287 5.63 -0.57 -14.76
N ALA A 288 5.35 -0.71 -13.47
CA ALA A 288 4.86 -1.93 -12.85
C ALA A 288 3.75 -1.60 -11.86
N GLY A 289 2.80 -2.50 -11.66
CA GLY A 289 1.83 -2.29 -10.60
C GLY A 289 0.99 -3.51 -10.27
N LEU A 290 0.37 -3.47 -9.09
CA LEU A 290 -0.47 -4.54 -8.56
C LEU A 290 -1.95 -4.18 -8.56
N SER A 291 -2.85 -5.12 -8.88
CA SER A 291 -4.30 -4.92 -8.82
C SER A 291 -4.76 -3.70 -9.64
N MET A 292 -5.31 -2.66 -9.00
CA MET A 292 -5.57 -1.34 -9.59
C MET A 292 -4.33 -0.74 -10.25
N GLY A 293 -3.19 -0.69 -9.56
CA GLY A 293 -1.92 -0.28 -10.15
C GLY A 293 -1.46 -1.17 -11.30
N GLY A 294 -1.90 -2.43 -11.35
CA GLY A 294 -1.66 -3.33 -12.49
C GLY A 294 -2.51 -2.96 -13.71
N LEU A 295 -3.77 -2.55 -13.51
CA LEU A 295 -4.59 -1.95 -14.55
C LEU A 295 -3.93 -0.66 -15.06
N GLU A 296 -3.52 0.23 -14.16
CA GLU A 296 -2.87 1.51 -14.50
C GLU A 296 -1.55 1.29 -15.24
N ALA A 297 -0.68 0.40 -14.75
CA ALA A 297 0.61 0.11 -15.38
C ALA A 297 0.45 -0.44 -16.80
N VAL A 298 -0.48 -1.37 -17.02
CA VAL A 298 -0.73 -1.93 -18.35
C VAL A 298 -1.36 -0.88 -19.28
N THR A 299 -2.33 -0.12 -18.80
CA THR A 299 -3.01 0.93 -19.57
C THR A 299 -2.05 2.03 -20.00
N ILE A 300 -1.29 2.60 -19.04
CA ILE A 300 -0.36 3.70 -19.27
C ILE A 300 0.86 3.21 -20.04
N GLY A 301 1.48 2.11 -19.61
CA GLY A 301 2.72 1.61 -20.19
C GLY A 301 2.59 1.22 -21.65
N LEU A 302 1.49 0.56 -22.04
CA LEU A 302 1.27 0.18 -23.44
C LEU A 302 0.88 1.39 -24.32
N ALA A 303 0.15 2.36 -23.77
CA ALA A 303 -0.21 3.59 -24.48
C ALA A 303 0.98 4.54 -24.67
N HIS A 304 1.95 4.51 -23.77
CA HIS A 304 3.14 5.36 -23.75
C HIS A 304 4.44 4.55 -23.95
N SER A 305 4.42 3.63 -24.91
CA SER A 305 5.59 2.78 -25.24
C SER A 305 6.75 3.54 -25.90
N ASP A 306 6.53 4.81 -26.25
CA ASP A 306 7.57 5.78 -26.58
C ASP A 306 8.42 6.19 -25.37
N TYR A 307 7.87 6.09 -24.17
CA TYR A 307 8.57 6.33 -22.90
C TYR A 307 8.88 5.02 -22.16
N PHE A 308 7.93 4.09 -22.04
CA PHE A 308 8.12 2.85 -21.27
C PHE A 308 8.50 1.68 -22.18
N ALA A 309 9.72 1.17 -22.04
CA ALA A 309 10.12 -0.08 -22.70
C ALA A 309 9.77 -1.35 -21.91
N SER A 310 9.45 -1.23 -20.63
CA SER A 310 9.09 -2.36 -19.77
C SER A 310 7.77 -2.13 -19.06
N VAL A 311 6.82 -3.06 -19.21
CA VAL A 311 5.47 -2.98 -18.65
C VAL A 311 5.14 -4.25 -17.88
N ILE A 312 4.77 -4.09 -16.61
CA ILE A 312 4.54 -5.20 -15.68
C ILE A 312 3.16 -5.07 -15.01
N GLY A 313 2.28 -6.04 -15.25
CA GLY A 313 0.97 -6.13 -14.60
C GLY A 313 0.94 -7.29 -13.60
N LEU A 314 0.70 -7.00 -12.32
CA LEU A 314 0.62 -7.99 -11.24
C LEU A 314 -0.82 -8.11 -10.75
N SER A 315 -1.46 -9.27 -10.92
CA SER A 315 -2.87 -9.50 -10.63
C SER A 315 -3.76 -8.34 -11.11
N ALA A 316 -3.56 -7.88 -12.35
CA ALA A 316 -4.11 -6.62 -12.82
C ALA A 316 -5.65 -6.62 -12.83
N ALA A 317 -6.26 -5.53 -12.37
CA ALA A 317 -7.71 -5.34 -12.26
C ALA A 317 -8.36 -4.98 -13.62
N VAL A 318 -8.11 -5.80 -14.63
CA VAL A 318 -8.48 -5.57 -16.03
C VAL A 318 -9.83 -6.17 -16.41
N GLN A 319 -10.66 -6.58 -15.45
CA GLN A 319 -11.93 -7.27 -15.69
C GLN A 319 -12.97 -6.42 -16.44
N LYS A 320 -12.85 -5.10 -16.40
CA LYS A 320 -13.72 -4.13 -17.10
C LYS A 320 -13.06 -3.43 -18.27
N LEU A 321 -11.76 -3.65 -18.51
CA LEU A 321 -11.03 -2.98 -19.57
C LEU A 321 -11.43 -3.55 -20.94
N ASP A 322 -11.85 -2.67 -21.85
CA ASP A 322 -12.05 -3.02 -23.26
C ASP A 322 -10.70 -2.99 -23.98
N PHE A 323 -10.06 -4.14 -24.12
CA PHE A 323 -8.72 -4.24 -24.72
C PHE A 323 -8.68 -3.79 -26.18
N ALA A 324 -9.72 -4.07 -26.95
CA ALA A 324 -9.75 -3.73 -28.37
C ALA A 324 -9.83 -2.22 -28.57
N LYS A 325 -10.61 -1.53 -27.72
CA LYS A 325 -10.67 -0.07 -27.68
C LYS A 325 -9.39 0.54 -27.10
N GLN A 326 -8.94 0.06 -25.94
CA GLN A 326 -7.81 0.64 -25.22
C GLN A 326 -6.49 0.50 -25.99
N PHE A 327 -6.30 -0.62 -26.67
CA PHE A 327 -5.05 -0.96 -27.37
C PHE A 327 -5.26 -1.09 -28.88
N ALA A 328 -6.15 -0.25 -29.44
CA ALA A 328 -6.43 -0.19 -30.87
C ALA A 328 -5.13 0.05 -31.67
N ASP A 329 -4.34 1.03 -31.22
CA ASP A 329 -3.10 1.49 -31.87
C ASP A 329 -1.83 0.73 -31.42
N LEU A 330 -1.97 -0.27 -30.55
CA LEU A 330 -0.83 -1.07 -30.09
C LEU A 330 -0.29 -1.93 -31.24
N ASP A 331 0.96 -1.66 -31.63
CA ASP A 331 1.72 -2.41 -32.62
C ASP A 331 3.05 -2.90 -32.02
N PRO A 332 3.40 -4.20 -32.16
CA PRO A 332 4.60 -4.76 -31.53
C PRO A 332 5.91 -4.20 -32.08
N LYS A 333 5.94 -3.66 -33.31
CA LYS A 333 7.14 -3.09 -33.92
C LYS A 333 7.39 -1.67 -33.43
N THR A 334 6.34 -0.86 -33.26
CA THR A 334 6.49 0.50 -32.74
C THR A 334 6.65 0.51 -31.23
N ALA A 335 5.93 -0.34 -30.51
CA ALA A 335 6.07 -0.46 -29.06
C ALA A 335 7.43 -1.03 -28.66
N ASP A 336 7.93 -2.03 -29.41
CA ASP A 336 9.28 -2.60 -29.26
C ASP A 336 9.69 -2.87 -27.80
N LEU A 337 8.75 -3.40 -27.01
CA LEU A 337 8.95 -3.60 -25.58
C LEU A 337 10.13 -4.54 -25.31
N ARG A 338 10.91 -4.20 -24.29
CA ARG A 338 11.99 -5.01 -23.70
C ARG A 338 11.44 -6.07 -22.77
N LEU A 339 10.39 -5.74 -22.01
CA LEU A 339 9.71 -6.65 -21.11
C LEU A 339 8.22 -6.34 -21.09
N LEU A 340 7.40 -7.38 -21.28
CA LEU A 340 5.97 -7.33 -21.04
C LEU A 340 5.61 -8.51 -20.14
N TRP A 341 5.43 -8.26 -18.84
CA TRP A 341 5.26 -9.29 -17.82
C TRP A 341 3.86 -9.21 -17.21
N ILE A 342 3.06 -10.25 -17.38
CA ILE A 342 1.72 -10.36 -16.78
C ILE A 342 1.71 -11.54 -15.82
N ALA A 343 1.63 -11.23 -14.53
CA ALA A 343 1.62 -12.23 -13.47
C ALA A 343 0.32 -12.24 -12.69
N CYS A 344 -0.14 -13.41 -12.25
CA CYS A 344 -1.30 -13.51 -11.38
C CYS A 344 -1.27 -14.79 -10.55
N GLY A 345 -1.81 -14.74 -9.33
CA GLY A 345 -1.97 -15.92 -8.49
C GLY A 345 -3.00 -16.90 -9.09
N THR A 346 -2.77 -18.21 -9.00
CA THR A 346 -3.68 -19.21 -9.60
C THR A 346 -5.05 -19.28 -8.91
N GLU A 347 -5.13 -18.90 -7.64
CA GLU A 347 -6.37 -18.82 -6.86
C GLU A 347 -6.96 -17.41 -6.82
N ASP A 348 -6.26 -16.42 -7.40
CA ASP A 348 -6.71 -15.03 -7.47
C ASP A 348 -8.00 -14.91 -8.30
N GLY A 349 -8.99 -14.16 -7.79
CA GLY A 349 -10.23 -13.88 -8.51
C GLY A 349 -10.03 -13.14 -9.85
N LEU A 350 -8.86 -12.54 -10.05
CA LEU A 350 -8.47 -11.85 -11.29
C LEU A 350 -7.69 -12.73 -12.27
N ILE A 351 -7.49 -14.01 -12.00
CA ILE A 351 -6.76 -14.92 -12.91
C ILE A 351 -7.44 -15.02 -14.29
N GLY A 352 -8.78 -15.08 -14.32
CA GLY A 352 -9.55 -15.11 -15.56
C GLY A 352 -9.35 -13.86 -16.43
N PRO A 353 -9.58 -12.64 -15.88
CA PRO A 353 -9.23 -11.38 -16.54
C PRO A 353 -7.79 -11.31 -17.06
N ASN A 354 -6.79 -11.69 -16.26
CA ASN A 354 -5.37 -11.63 -16.67
C ASN A 354 -5.06 -12.61 -17.82
N ARG A 355 -5.63 -13.83 -17.79
CA ARG A 355 -5.53 -14.78 -18.92
C ARG A 355 -6.14 -14.22 -20.21
N ARG A 356 -7.27 -13.49 -20.13
CA ARG A 356 -7.86 -12.82 -21.30
C ARG A 356 -6.97 -11.71 -21.85
N LEU A 357 -6.36 -10.91 -20.98
CA LEU A 357 -5.37 -9.89 -21.39
C LEU A 357 -4.19 -10.54 -22.11
N VAL A 358 -3.61 -11.61 -21.55
CA VAL A 358 -2.49 -12.33 -22.19
C VAL A 358 -2.90 -12.89 -23.55
N ALA A 359 -4.09 -13.49 -23.66
CA ALA A 359 -4.59 -14.00 -24.93
C ALA A 359 -4.69 -12.89 -26.00
N PHE A 360 -5.24 -11.74 -25.64
CA PHE A 360 -5.30 -10.56 -26.51
C PHE A 360 -3.90 -10.07 -26.93
N LEU A 361 -2.95 -9.98 -25.99
CA LEU A 361 -1.58 -9.55 -26.27
C LEU A 361 -0.85 -10.53 -27.20
N LYS A 362 -1.07 -11.85 -27.03
CA LYS A 362 -0.55 -12.88 -27.94
C LYS A 362 -1.17 -12.76 -29.34
N GLU A 363 -2.46 -12.48 -29.46
CA GLU A 363 -3.12 -12.23 -30.75
C GLU A 363 -2.53 -11.00 -31.47
N LYS A 364 -2.24 -9.93 -30.72
CA LYS A 364 -1.50 -8.74 -31.19
C LYS A 364 -0.01 -8.99 -31.44
N LYS A 365 0.50 -10.21 -31.21
CA LYS A 365 1.91 -10.61 -31.36
C LYS A 365 2.87 -9.82 -30.46
N MET A 366 2.39 -9.33 -29.33
CA MET A 366 3.24 -8.71 -28.31
C MET A 366 4.09 -9.79 -27.62
N PRO A 367 5.34 -9.49 -27.21
CA PRO A 367 6.22 -10.44 -26.52
C PRO A 367 5.84 -10.59 -25.04
N VAL A 368 4.60 -11.02 -24.77
CA VAL A 368 4.08 -11.15 -23.41
C VAL A 368 4.62 -12.41 -22.72
N THR A 369 5.25 -12.21 -21.57
CA THR A 369 5.61 -13.25 -20.60
C THR A 369 4.44 -13.42 -19.64
N GLN A 370 3.85 -14.60 -19.62
CA GLN A 370 2.76 -14.97 -18.72
C GLN A 370 3.31 -15.75 -17.54
N ILE A 371 3.01 -15.31 -16.33
CA ILE A 371 3.45 -15.92 -15.09
C ILE A 371 2.23 -16.24 -14.23
N GLU A 372 2.13 -17.48 -13.79
CA GLU A 372 1.08 -17.93 -12.88
C GLU A 372 1.74 -18.70 -11.75
N ILE A 373 1.56 -18.23 -10.51
CA ILE A 373 2.13 -18.83 -9.31
C ILE A 373 1.02 -19.15 -8.31
N PRO A 374 1.17 -20.17 -7.45
CA PRO A 374 0.22 -20.41 -6.37
C PRO A 374 0.02 -19.17 -5.50
N GLY A 375 -1.23 -18.79 -5.27
CA GLY A 375 -1.58 -17.69 -4.40
C GLY A 375 -2.91 -17.00 -4.75
N LEU A 376 -3.46 -16.34 -3.73
CA LEU A 376 -4.58 -15.43 -3.78
C LEU A 376 -4.11 -14.00 -4.12
N HIS A 377 -5.05 -13.05 -4.12
CA HIS A 377 -4.80 -11.62 -4.36
C HIS A 377 -4.07 -10.93 -3.20
N THR A 378 -2.76 -11.19 -3.06
CA THR A 378 -2.01 -10.93 -1.82
C THR A 378 -0.61 -10.35 -2.03
N TRP A 379 -0.08 -9.71 -0.98
CA TRP A 379 1.29 -9.16 -0.98
C TRP A 379 2.38 -10.23 -1.09
N LEU A 380 2.08 -11.49 -0.83
CA LEU A 380 3.03 -12.60 -1.06
C LEU A 380 3.31 -12.75 -2.56
N VAL A 381 2.26 -12.80 -3.38
CA VAL A 381 2.37 -12.92 -4.85
C VAL A 381 3.10 -11.72 -5.44
N TRP A 382 2.81 -10.51 -4.96
CA TRP A 382 3.40 -9.29 -5.53
C TRP A 382 4.88 -9.11 -5.13
N ARG A 383 5.27 -9.49 -3.91
CA ARG A 383 6.68 -9.51 -3.49
C ARG A 383 7.49 -10.53 -4.27
N ASP A 384 6.96 -11.73 -4.40
CA ASP A 384 7.58 -12.78 -5.20
C ASP A 384 7.81 -12.29 -6.64
N ASN A 385 6.82 -11.64 -7.24
CA ASN A 385 6.99 -11.12 -8.59
C ASN A 385 8.03 -9.99 -8.68
N LEU A 386 8.11 -9.06 -7.72
CA LEU A 386 9.17 -8.04 -7.71
C LEU A 386 10.56 -8.66 -7.70
N ILE A 387 10.76 -9.72 -6.91
CA ILE A 387 12.01 -10.49 -6.87
C ILE A 387 12.36 -11.06 -8.26
N HIS A 388 11.36 -11.52 -9.02
CA HIS A 388 11.58 -12.20 -10.30
C HIS A 388 11.69 -11.25 -11.49
N PHE A 389 10.92 -10.15 -11.55
CA PHE A 389 10.99 -9.24 -12.70
C PHE A 389 12.09 -8.19 -12.56
N ALA A 390 12.46 -7.75 -11.35
CA ALA A 390 13.47 -6.69 -11.19
C ALA A 390 14.82 -7.05 -11.83
N PRO A 391 15.33 -8.29 -11.74
CA PRO A 391 16.54 -8.72 -12.47
C PRO A 391 16.44 -8.67 -13.99
N LEU A 392 15.24 -8.65 -14.55
CA LEU A 392 15.04 -8.58 -16.00
C LEU A 392 15.04 -7.13 -16.52
N LEU A 393 14.90 -6.16 -15.62
CA LEU A 393 14.85 -4.75 -16.00
C LEU A 393 16.22 -4.22 -16.44
N PHE A 394 16.21 -3.42 -17.49
CA PHE A 394 17.33 -2.60 -17.94
C PHE A 394 18.60 -3.40 -18.30
N GLN A 395 18.49 -4.69 -18.59
CA GLN A 395 19.62 -5.51 -18.99
C GLN A 395 20.16 -5.06 -20.36
N THR A 396 21.49 -5.08 -20.51
CA THR A 396 22.19 -4.54 -21.69
C THR A 396 22.30 -5.53 -22.86
N SER A 397 21.98 -6.81 -22.65
CA SER A 397 21.98 -7.85 -23.69
C SER A 397 20.65 -7.91 -24.45
N GLU A 398 20.66 -8.53 -25.64
CA GLU A 398 19.47 -8.70 -26.50
C GLU A 398 18.26 -9.28 -25.75
N LYS A 399 17.07 -8.94 -26.24
CA LYS A 399 15.76 -9.33 -25.66
C LYS A 399 15.77 -10.80 -25.22
N PRO A 400 15.29 -11.13 -24.01
CA PRO A 400 15.23 -12.50 -23.51
C PRO A 400 14.39 -13.43 -24.38
#